data_AF-A0A5M5WS34-F1
#
_entry.id   AF-A0A5M5WS34-F1
#
_cell.length_a   1.000
_cell.length_b   1.000
_cell.length_c   1.000
_cell.angle_alpha   90.00
_cell.angle_beta   90.00
_cell.angle_gamma   90.00
#
_symmetry.space_group_name_H-M   'P 1'
#
loop_
_entity.id
_entity.type
_entity.pdbx_description
1 polymer ?
#
loop_
_entity_poly.entity_id
_entity_poly.type
_entity_poly.pdbx_seq_one_letter_code
_entity_poly.pdbx_strand_id
1 'polypeptide(L)'
;MALSTDEENKVREIIEAFTNGKRLSDLPDVSGDNPFKLLCEVLEDGESKKAALAAMLPYMEENCMYGIEYDVTVSSPDVTRIGNMSLHKSLPVHNRMKGCLLDDNGNVVEYLNPSDWTGQTRDGSRGQVMVELPMYYRKFETEGNKRRVKFSEYPLPGYHQVKKKYVSAYEASVQRSTTKLCSVVNDGADYRGGGNQSDWDNTYRSVLGRPATSISRTNFRAYARKRKPSTKEWNCMTYDIQKDIYWLFAVEYATLNSQKAYNAAKDSNGYAQGGLGDGVTTLDSGKWNTFNGYYPFIPCGYTDELGNGTGEKEYTMPTEYDTSSKKVKVCRYRGIENPFGHIWQWTDGINIQIQSAAAGGLSKVFVTDDPEKFNDSNYTGYSHVGNEARTEAYVKSVIFGEGGEIIPDVVGGGSTTYFCDYHYTNIPSSGEVLRGVLFGGCASYGASAGLAFADSFNAPSNTYANIGSRLCFIPTPA
;
A
#
# COMPACT_ATOMS: atom_id res chain seq x y z
N MET A 1 -13.17 76.12 -6.37
CA MET A 1 -13.36 75.33 -7.60
C MET A 1 -14.45 74.33 -7.30
N ALA A 2 -15.54 74.35 -8.07
CA ALA A 2 -16.56 73.31 -7.99
C ALA A 2 -16.00 72.06 -8.69
N LEU A 3 -16.20 70.89 -8.09
CA LEU A 3 -15.90 69.63 -8.75
C LEU A 3 -16.79 69.51 -9.99
N SER A 4 -16.25 69.01 -11.08
CA SER A 4 -17.05 68.63 -12.24
C SER A 4 -18.01 67.50 -11.86
N THR A 5 -19.08 67.33 -12.63
CA THR A 5 -20.07 66.25 -12.41
C THR A 5 -19.41 64.87 -12.34
N ASP A 6 -18.37 64.63 -13.15
CA ASP A 6 -17.62 63.35 -13.13
C ASP A 6 -16.78 63.18 -11.86
N GLU A 7 -16.21 64.26 -11.33
CA GLU A 7 -15.47 64.23 -10.07
C GLU A 7 -16.41 64.04 -8.88
N GLU A 8 -17.59 64.68 -8.89
CA GLU A 8 -18.62 64.46 -7.87
C GLU A 8 -19.10 63.00 -7.85
N ASN A 9 -19.31 62.40 -9.04
CA ASN A 9 -19.68 60.99 -9.15
C ASN A 9 -18.60 60.06 -8.57
N LYS A 10 -17.31 60.31 -8.88
CA LYS A 10 -16.20 59.56 -8.28
C LYS A 10 -16.10 59.72 -6.77
N VAL A 11 -16.31 60.93 -6.26
CA VAL A 11 -16.31 61.17 -4.80
C VAL A 11 -17.47 60.44 -4.11
N ARG A 12 -18.65 60.39 -4.74
CA ARG A 12 -19.78 59.59 -4.23
C ARG A 12 -19.46 58.10 -4.18
N GLU A 13 -18.86 57.55 -5.23
CA GLU A 13 -18.41 56.15 -5.26
C GLU A 13 -17.38 55.85 -4.15
N ILE A 14 -16.44 56.77 -3.91
CA ILE A 14 -15.44 56.65 -2.83
C ILE A 14 -16.10 56.67 -1.45
N ILE A 15 -17.04 57.60 -1.22
CA ILE A 15 -17.75 57.70 0.07
C ILE A 15 -18.60 56.45 0.30
N GLU A 16 -19.27 55.95 -0.73
CA GLU A 16 -20.08 54.73 -0.65
C GLU A 16 -19.20 53.51 -0.35
N ALA A 17 -18.05 53.38 -1.01
CA ALA A 17 -17.07 52.34 -0.72
C ALA A 17 -16.50 52.44 0.71
N PHE A 18 -16.19 53.65 1.18
CA PHE A 18 -15.67 53.89 2.52
C PHE A 18 -16.72 53.57 3.61
N THR A 19 -17.99 53.91 3.36
CA THR A 19 -19.09 53.68 4.30
C THR A 19 -19.48 52.21 4.37
N ASN A 20 -19.40 51.49 3.24
CA ASN A 20 -19.72 50.06 3.15
C ASN A 20 -18.52 49.14 3.45
N GLY A 21 -17.32 49.70 3.60
CA GLY A 21 -16.11 48.95 3.94
C GLY A 21 -16.19 48.36 5.36
N LYS A 22 -15.85 47.07 5.50
CA LYS A 22 -15.77 46.39 6.80
C LYS A 22 -14.33 46.37 7.31
N ARG A 23 -14.13 46.49 8.63
CA ARG A 23 -12.81 46.22 9.24
C ARG A 23 -12.57 44.72 9.26
N LEU A 24 -11.30 44.30 9.31
CA LEU A 24 -10.93 42.88 9.40
C LEU A 24 -11.61 42.17 10.59
N SER A 25 -11.80 42.85 11.72
CA SER A 25 -12.52 42.34 12.91
C SER A 25 -14.02 42.11 12.70
N ASP A 26 -14.58 42.76 11.68
CA ASP A 26 -16.01 42.73 11.36
C ASP A 26 -16.29 41.80 10.16
N LEU A 27 -15.23 41.21 9.60
CA LEU A 27 -15.32 40.17 8.59
C LEU A 27 -15.66 38.84 9.29
N PRO A 28 -16.55 38.02 8.71
CA PRO A 28 -16.80 36.69 9.21
C PRO A 28 -15.54 35.83 9.09
N ASP A 29 -15.40 34.85 9.99
CA ASP A 29 -14.35 33.84 9.87
C ASP A 29 -14.45 33.13 8.52
N VAL A 30 -13.30 32.85 7.92
CA VAL A 30 -13.23 32.15 6.65
C VAL A 30 -13.69 30.70 6.84
N SER A 31 -14.66 30.28 6.03
CA SER A 31 -15.10 28.88 5.93
C SER A 31 -14.56 28.26 4.64
N GLY A 32 -13.91 27.10 4.75
CA GLY A 32 -13.36 26.34 3.63
C GLY A 32 -12.57 25.13 4.10
N ASP A 33 -12.56 24.06 3.29
CA ASP A 33 -12.01 22.75 3.70
C ASP A 33 -10.47 22.71 3.74
N ASN A 34 -9.79 23.66 3.08
CA ASN A 34 -8.34 23.75 3.08
C ASN A 34 -7.85 25.19 3.32
N PRO A 35 -7.39 25.52 4.55
CA PRO A 35 -6.90 26.86 4.86
C PRO A 35 -5.67 27.26 4.02
N PHE A 36 -4.93 26.30 3.47
CA PHE A 36 -3.74 26.55 2.64
C PHE A 36 -4.06 26.99 1.21
N LYS A 37 -5.31 26.81 0.76
CA LYS A 37 -5.78 27.32 -0.54
C LYS A 37 -6.40 28.71 -0.45
N LEU A 38 -6.52 29.28 0.75
CA LEU A 38 -7.07 30.62 0.93
C LEU A 38 -6.17 31.65 0.27
N LEU A 39 -6.78 32.56 -0.50
CA LEU A 39 -6.08 33.69 -1.07
C LEU A 39 -6.09 34.84 -0.07
N CYS A 40 -4.91 35.37 0.22
CA CYS A 40 -4.73 36.61 0.96
C CYS A 40 -4.40 37.75 0.00
N GLU A 41 -4.85 38.95 0.35
CA GLU A 41 -4.38 40.17 -0.32
C GLU A 41 -3.00 40.51 0.23
N VAL A 42 -2.08 40.81 -0.67
CA VAL A 42 -0.72 41.23 -0.36
C VAL A 42 -0.37 42.47 -1.16
N LEU A 43 0.42 43.37 -0.57
CA LEU A 43 0.95 44.53 -1.25
C LEU A 43 2.33 44.18 -1.81
N GLU A 44 2.50 44.29 -3.12
CA GLU A 44 3.78 44.10 -3.82
C GLU A 44 3.98 45.29 -4.76
N ASP A 45 5.11 46.00 -4.60
CA ASP A 45 5.45 47.22 -5.35
C ASP A 45 4.40 48.35 -5.30
N GLY A 46 3.65 48.43 -4.19
CA GLY A 46 2.60 49.43 -4.00
C GLY A 46 1.27 49.08 -4.67
N GLU A 47 1.16 47.90 -5.30
CA GLU A 47 -0.08 47.37 -5.87
C GLU A 47 -0.62 46.22 -5.01
N SER A 48 -1.94 46.19 -4.80
CA SER A 48 -2.63 45.07 -4.18
C SER A 48 -2.69 43.87 -5.14
N LYS A 49 -2.13 42.74 -4.72
CA LYS A 49 -2.12 41.46 -5.44
C LYS A 49 -2.72 40.34 -4.57
N LYS A 50 -3.00 39.19 -5.17
CA LYS A 50 -3.50 38.00 -4.48
C LYS A 50 -2.41 36.95 -4.41
N ALA A 51 -2.23 36.33 -3.25
CA ALA A 51 -1.35 35.18 -3.08
C ALA A 51 -2.01 34.10 -2.23
N ALA A 52 -1.67 32.84 -2.46
CA ALA A 52 -2.10 31.76 -1.58
C ALA A 52 -1.44 31.92 -0.20
N LEU A 53 -2.20 31.75 0.89
CA LEU A 53 -1.69 31.79 2.27
C LEU A 53 -0.49 30.85 2.45
N ALA A 54 -0.49 29.72 1.75
CA ALA A 54 0.62 28.78 1.77
C ALA A 54 1.94 29.33 1.23
N ALA A 55 1.88 30.21 0.24
CA ALA A 55 3.07 30.85 -0.33
C ALA A 55 3.67 31.92 0.60
N MET A 56 2.92 32.36 1.63
CA MET A 56 3.30 33.43 2.55
C MET A 56 3.83 32.92 3.90
N LEU A 57 3.73 31.62 4.18
CA LEU A 57 4.23 31.01 5.40
C LEU A 57 5.55 30.27 5.11
N PRO A 58 6.71 30.89 5.41
CA PRO A 58 8.00 30.28 5.13
C PRO A 58 8.15 28.96 5.91
N TYR A 59 8.79 27.97 5.30
CA TYR A 59 9.07 26.65 5.88
C TYR A 59 7.82 25.83 6.28
N MET A 60 6.62 26.20 5.81
CA MET A 60 5.40 25.46 6.14
C MET A 60 5.50 23.98 5.74
N GLU A 61 5.92 23.71 4.51
CA GLU A 61 6.01 22.33 4.03
C GLU A 61 6.94 21.55 4.97
N GLU A 62 8.17 22.03 5.18
CA GLU A 62 9.18 21.39 6.05
C GLU A 62 8.70 21.16 7.48
N ASN A 63 7.86 22.05 8.03
CA ASN A 63 7.32 21.93 9.38
C ASN A 63 6.14 20.94 9.48
N CYS A 64 5.37 20.77 8.42
CA CYS A 64 4.14 19.97 8.41
C CYS A 64 4.30 18.58 7.76
N MET A 65 5.42 18.36 7.06
CA MET A 65 5.69 17.10 6.36
C MET A 65 6.82 16.31 7.02
N TYR A 66 6.84 15.00 6.76
CA TYR A 66 7.99 14.15 7.00
C TYR A 66 8.08 13.11 5.89
N GLY A 67 9.29 12.64 5.59
CA GLY A 67 9.48 11.77 4.45
C GLY A 67 10.90 11.23 4.31
N ILE A 68 11.18 10.66 3.14
CA ILE A 68 12.50 10.15 2.78
C ILE A 68 12.98 10.74 1.46
N GLU A 69 14.31 10.82 1.31
CA GLU A 69 15.02 11.15 0.08
C GLU A 69 16.02 10.04 -0.23
N TYR A 70 16.07 9.62 -1.50
CA TYR A 70 17.12 8.76 -2.02
C TYR A 70 17.59 9.27 -3.38
N ASP A 71 18.86 8.98 -3.70
CA ASP A 71 19.47 9.31 -4.99
C ASP A 71 19.59 8.03 -5.81
N VAL A 72 19.04 8.01 -7.02
CA VAL A 72 19.02 6.82 -7.89
C VAL A 72 20.41 6.35 -8.34
N THR A 73 21.45 7.16 -8.13
CA THR A 73 22.85 6.80 -8.41
C THR A 73 23.56 6.17 -7.22
N VAL A 74 22.96 6.21 -6.03
CA VAL A 74 23.50 5.61 -4.81
C VAL A 74 22.90 4.22 -4.63
N SER A 75 23.77 3.22 -4.51
CA SER A 75 23.37 1.82 -4.40
C SER A 75 22.90 1.42 -2.99
N SER A 76 23.08 2.26 -1.98
CA SER A 76 22.60 1.98 -0.61
C SER A 76 21.06 1.90 -0.59
N PRO A 77 20.48 0.85 0.01
CA PRO A 77 19.04 0.80 0.25
C PRO A 77 18.62 1.69 1.41
N ASP A 78 19.54 2.10 2.28
CA ASP A 78 19.26 3.02 3.39
C ASP A 78 19.20 4.45 2.86
N VAL A 79 18.11 5.14 3.21
CA VAL A 79 17.74 6.44 2.65
C VAL A 79 17.72 7.52 3.72
N THR A 80 17.69 8.78 3.29
CA THR A 80 17.77 9.92 4.22
C THR A 80 16.39 10.36 4.65
N ARG A 81 16.16 10.54 5.94
CA ARG A 81 14.93 11.17 6.46
C ARG A 81 14.96 12.68 6.16
N ILE A 82 13.85 13.20 5.67
CA ILE A 82 13.67 14.63 5.37
C ILE A 82 12.41 15.19 6.06
N GLY A 83 12.32 16.52 6.16
CA GLY A 83 11.19 17.23 6.77
C GLY A 83 11.30 17.41 8.28
N ASN A 84 10.15 17.40 8.95
CA ASN A 84 10.08 17.55 10.39
C ASN A 84 10.50 16.26 11.11
N MET A 85 11.67 16.32 11.74
CA MET A 85 12.27 15.20 12.48
C MET A 85 11.45 14.76 13.71
N SER A 86 10.63 15.64 14.29
CA SER A 86 9.70 15.27 15.37
C SER A 86 8.54 14.42 14.85
N LEU A 87 8.09 14.65 13.61
CA LEU A 87 7.06 13.83 12.97
C LEU A 87 7.58 12.45 12.56
N HIS A 88 8.87 12.32 12.21
CA HIS A 88 9.51 11.01 12.06
C HIS A 88 9.55 10.21 13.37
N LYS A 89 9.59 10.89 14.51
CA LYS A 89 9.55 10.25 15.83
C LYS A 89 8.12 9.87 16.24
N SER A 90 7.15 10.74 15.97
CA SER A 90 5.75 10.54 16.36
C SER A 90 4.90 9.77 15.35
N LEU A 91 5.37 9.63 14.09
CA LEU A 91 4.74 8.89 12.98
C LEU A 91 3.22 9.06 12.91
N PRO A 92 2.70 10.29 12.74
CA PRO A 92 1.28 10.59 12.96
C PRO A 92 0.34 9.91 11.96
N VAL A 93 0.81 9.60 10.74
CA VAL A 93 0.06 8.78 9.78
C VAL A 93 0.06 7.32 10.24
N HIS A 94 1.24 6.73 10.46
CA HIS A 94 1.38 5.31 10.78
C HIS A 94 0.70 4.92 12.11
N ASN A 95 0.72 5.80 13.12
CA ASN A 95 0.10 5.55 14.42
C ASN A 95 -1.44 5.57 14.39
N ARG A 96 -2.04 6.02 13.28
CA ARG A 96 -3.48 5.91 13.04
C ARG A 96 -3.89 4.61 12.35
N MET A 97 -2.94 3.76 11.94
CA MET A 97 -3.25 2.40 11.47
C MET A 97 -3.75 1.55 12.63
N LYS A 98 -4.91 0.90 12.47
CA LYS A 98 -5.59 0.19 13.57
C LYS A 98 -6.24 -1.10 13.10
N GLY A 99 -6.04 -2.17 13.85
CA GLY A 99 -6.81 -3.40 13.70
C GLY A 99 -8.29 -3.19 14.04
N CYS A 100 -9.18 -3.74 13.24
CA CYS A 100 -10.62 -3.66 13.46
C CYS A 100 -11.37 -4.89 12.93
N LEU A 101 -12.58 -5.10 13.43
CA LEU A 101 -13.59 -5.96 12.83
C LEU A 101 -14.49 -5.11 11.93
N LEU A 102 -14.55 -5.44 10.63
CA LEU A 102 -15.33 -4.71 9.63
C LEU A 102 -16.52 -5.58 9.17
N ASP A 103 -17.75 -5.07 9.27
CA ASP A 103 -18.94 -5.77 8.76
C ASP A 103 -19.01 -5.69 7.22
N ASP A 104 -19.87 -6.53 6.60
CA ASP A 104 -20.04 -6.55 5.14
C ASP A 104 -20.53 -5.20 4.57
N ASN A 105 -21.12 -4.31 5.39
CA ASN A 105 -21.56 -2.98 4.98
C ASN A 105 -20.43 -1.94 4.95
N GLY A 106 -19.27 -2.24 5.53
CA GLY A 106 -18.13 -1.34 5.65
C GLY A 106 -18.06 -0.58 6.97
N ASN A 107 -18.85 -0.96 7.97
CA ASN A 107 -18.82 -0.34 9.30
C ASN A 107 -17.82 -1.06 10.19
N VAL A 108 -17.05 -0.27 10.95
CA VAL A 108 -16.22 -0.81 12.02
C VAL A 108 -17.12 -1.24 13.17
N VAL A 109 -17.16 -2.55 13.41
CA VAL A 109 -17.90 -3.16 14.53
C VAL A 109 -17.13 -2.99 15.83
N GLU A 110 -15.82 -3.15 15.77
CA GLU A 110 -14.93 -3.05 16.94
C GLU A 110 -13.51 -2.72 16.49
N TYR A 111 -12.82 -1.84 17.22
CA TYR A 111 -11.37 -1.70 17.10
C TYR A 111 -10.70 -2.69 18.04
N LEU A 112 -9.74 -3.45 17.53
CA LEU A 112 -9.01 -4.45 18.29
C LEU A 112 -8.03 -3.77 19.25
N ASN A 113 -7.68 -4.47 20.33
CA ASN A 113 -6.74 -3.98 21.33
C ASN A 113 -5.36 -3.74 20.65
N PRO A 114 -4.81 -2.52 20.69
CA PRO A 114 -3.57 -2.22 19.97
C PRO A 114 -2.36 -3.06 20.34
N SER A 115 -2.30 -3.64 21.55
CA SER A 115 -1.14 -4.43 22.00
C SER A 115 -1.23 -5.91 21.67
N ASP A 116 -2.44 -6.48 21.61
CA ASP A 116 -2.68 -7.92 21.49
C ASP A 116 -4.13 -8.18 21.04
N TRP A 117 -4.31 -8.88 19.92
CA TRP A 117 -5.64 -9.21 19.37
C TRP A 117 -6.17 -10.57 19.84
N THR A 118 -5.40 -11.34 20.60
CA THR A 118 -5.73 -12.73 20.96
C THR A 118 -6.99 -12.87 21.82
N GLY A 119 -7.35 -11.83 22.57
CA GLY A 119 -8.54 -11.78 23.42
C GLY A 119 -9.87 -11.56 22.66
N GLN A 120 -9.82 -11.20 21.38
CA GLN A 120 -11.00 -10.91 20.58
C GLN A 120 -11.44 -12.10 19.72
N THR A 121 -12.76 -12.25 19.54
CA THR A 121 -13.36 -13.18 18.58
C THR A 121 -13.11 -12.70 17.14
N ARG A 122 -12.33 -13.47 16.38
CA ARG A 122 -11.85 -13.15 15.01
C ARG A 122 -12.25 -14.20 13.97
N ASP A 123 -13.22 -15.05 14.31
CA ASP A 123 -13.63 -16.23 13.54
C ASP A 123 -14.53 -15.94 12.33
N GLY A 124 -14.86 -14.66 12.09
CA GLY A 124 -15.76 -14.20 11.03
C GLY A 124 -17.19 -13.91 11.47
N SER A 125 -17.60 -14.32 12.69
CA SER A 125 -18.96 -14.12 13.20
C SER A 125 -19.31 -12.64 13.45
N ARG A 126 -18.30 -11.79 13.63
CA ARG A 126 -18.44 -10.36 13.97
C ARG A 126 -17.89 -9.42 12.90
N GLY A 127 -17.58 -9.94 11.71
CA GLY A 127 -16.95 -9.20 10.63
C GLY A 127 -15.57 -9.74 10.27
N GLN A 128 -14.89 -9.04 9.36
CA GLN A 128 -13.57 -9.40 8.86
C GLN A 128 -12.49 -8.69 9.67
N VAL A 129 -11.39 -9.38 9.93
CA VAL A 129 -10.22 -8.81 10.62
C VAL A 129 -9.41 -7.98 9.64
N MET A 130 -9.47 -6.66 9.79
CA MET A 130 -8.87 -5.70 8.86
C MET A 130 -7.93 -4.76 9.61
N VAL A 131 -7.08 -4.08 8.85
CA VAL A 131 -6.30 -2.93 9.28
C VAL A 131 -6.84 -1.71 8.54
N GLU A 132 -7.33 -0.72 9.30
CA GLU A 132 -7.68 0.60 8.78
C GLU A 132 -6.40 1.34 8.40
N LEU A 133 -6.25 1.68 7.12
CA LEU A 133 -5.27 2.63 6.63
C LEU A 133 -5.89 4.03 6.68
N PRO A 134 -5.31 4.99 7.42
CA PRO A 134 -5.93 6.28 7.63
C PRO A 134 -5.95 7.13 6.36
N MET A 135 -6.78 8.17 6.33
CA MET A 135 -6.63 9.26 5.37
C MET A 135 -5.40 10.11 5.73
N TYR A 136 -4.59 10.43 4.74
CA TYR A 136 -3.43 11.33 4.84
C TYR A 136 -3.13 11.94 3.46
N TYR A 137 -2.10 12.78 3.39
CA TYR A 137 -1.65 13.42 2.15
C TYR A 137 -0.23 12.97 1.83
N ARG A 138 0.04 12.70 0.55
CA ARG A 138 1.37 12.32 0.07
C ARG A 138 1.79 13.12 -1.16
N LYS A 139 3.10 13.31 -1.32
CA LYS A 139 3.70 13.89 -2.52
C LYS A 139 4.94 13.08 -2.90
N PHE A 140 5.07 12.81 -4.19
CA PHE A 140 6.26 12.24 -4.80
C PHE A 140 6.93 13.32 -5.63
N GLU A 141 8.23 13.51 -5.45
CA GLU A 141 8.97 14.60 -6.10
C GLU A 141 10.27 14.07 -6.69
N THR A 142 10.52 14.48 -7.93
CA THR A 142 11.74 14.17 -8.66
C THR A 142 12.52 15.45 -8.89
N GLU A 143 13.77 15.48 -8.43
CA GLU A 143 14.70 16.58 -8.65
C GLU A 143 16.05 16.02 -9.10
N GLY A 144 16.32 16.04 -10.41
CA GLY A 144 17.48 15.35 -10.97
C GLY A 144 17.51 13.86 -10.61
N ASN A 145 18.56 13.42 -9.91
CA ASN A 145 18.70 12.04 -9.44
C ASN A 145 17.96 11.77 -8.12
N LYS A 146 17.47 12.80 -7.43
CA LYS A 146 16.80 12.66 -6.15
C LYS A 146 15.34 12.29 -6.34
N ARG A 147 14.86 11.43 -5.45
CA ARG A 147 13.48 10.99 -5.33
C ARG A 147 13.05 11.23 -3.89
N ARG A 148 11.96 11.98 -3.70
CA ARG A 148 11.43 12.29 -2.38
C ARG A 148 10.03 11.75 -2.21
N VAL A 149 9.80 11.07 -1.10
CA VAL A 149 8.49 10.60 -0.68
C VAL A 149 8.11 11.35 0.57
N LYS A 150 7.00 12.07 0.51
CA LYS A 150 6.63 13.08 1.49
C LYS A 150 5.22 12.80 2.01
N PHE A 151 5.03 12.74 3.33
CA PHE A 151 3.72 12.59 3.98
C PHE A 151 3.36 13.80 4.83
N SER A 152 2.07 14.08 4.92
CA SER A 152 1.50 15.16 5.72
C SER A 152 0.09 14.77 6.20
N GLU A 153 -0.30 15.26 7.38
CA GLU A 153 -1.70 15.20 7.83
C GLU A 153 -2.56 16.32 7.21
N TYR A 154 -1.90 17.32 6.63
CA TYR A 154 -2.51 18.50 6.05
C TYR A 154 -2.46 18.47 4.51
N PRO A 155 -3.48 19.04 3.83
CA PRO A 155 -3.55 19.15 2.38
C PRO A 155 -2.61 20.24 1.83
N LEU A 156 -1.30 20.03 1.98
CA LEU A 156 -0.26 20.95 1.51
C LEU A 156 -0.26 21.06 -0.03
N PRO A 157 0.19 22.19 -0.59
CA PRO A 157 0.27 22.38 -2.04
C PRO A 157 1.03 21.25 -2.75
N GLY A 158 0.41 20.66 -3.79
CA GLY A 158 1.00 19.56 -4.56
C GLY A 158 0.93 18.19 -3.90
N TYR A 159 0.29 18.05 -2.73
CA TYR A 159 0.06 16.73 -2.12
C TYR A 159 -1.28 16.16 -2.58
N HIS A 160 -1.26 14.87 -2.91
CA HIS A 160 -2.44 14.08 -3.23
C HIS A 160 -3.01 13.46 -1.97
N GLN A 161 -4.34 13.46 -1.86
CA GLN A 161 -5.02 12.79 -0.75
C GLN A 161 -5.01 11.28 -0.97
N VAL A 162 -4.54 10.55 0.04
CA VAL A 162 -4.76 9.11 0.15
C VAL A 162 -6.02 8.90 0.96
N LYS A 163 -7.03 8.27 0.36
CA LYS A 163 -8.31 8.00 1.01
C LYS A 163 -8.14 6.90 2.07
N LYS A 164 -8.97 6.98 3.10
CA LYS A 164 -9.11 5.91 4.09
C LYS A 164 -9.55 4.63 3.38
N LYS A 165 -8.92 3.50 3.72
CA LYS A 165 -9.21 2.18 3.15
C LYS A 165 -8.82 1.09 4.14
N TYR A 166 -9.18 -0.16 3.87
CA TYR A 166 -8.92 -1.28 4.76
C TYR A 166 -8.30 -2.43 3.99
N VAL A 167 -7.29 -3.06 4.61
CA VAL A 167 -6.62 -4.26 4.10
C VAL A 167 -6.72 -5.36 5.13
N SER A 168 -6.91 -6.61 4.71
CA SER A 168 -6.96 -7.72 5.64
C SER A 168 -5.67 -7.85 6.42
N ALA A 169 -5.80 -8.13 7.72
CA ALA A 169 -4.65 -8.44 8.56
C ALA A 169 -3.90 -9.67 8.05
N TYR A 170 -4.63 -10.67 7.55
CA TYR A 170 -4.07 -11.93 7.06
C TYR A 170 -4.14 -11.99 5.53
N GLU A 171 -3.32 -12.85 4.94
CA GLU A 171 -3.59 -13.35 3.59
C GLU A 171 -4.94 -14.08 3.61
N ALA A 172 -5.77 -13.85 2.59
CA ALA A 172 -7.19 -14.13 2.68
C ALA A 172 -7.52 -15.63 2.65
N SER A 173 -8.50 -16.05 3.44
CA SER A 173 -9.18 -17.33 3.31
C SER A 173 -10.45 -17.19 2.46
N VAL A 174 -11.20 -18.28 2.24
CA VAL A 174 -12.50 -18.22 1.55
C VAL A 174 -13.52 -18.98 2.40
N GLN A 175 -14.64 -18.34 2.70
CA GLN A 175 -15.82 -19.06 3.20
C GLN A 175 -16.41 -19.86 2.04
N ARG A 176 -16.26 -21.18 2.06
CA ARG A 176 -16.53 -22.09 0.93
C ARG A 176 -18.02 -22.16 0.59
N SER A 177 -18.89 -22.19 1.60
CA SER A 177 -20.36 -22.25 1.49
C SER A 177 -20.96 -21.08 0.72
N THR A 178 -20.39 -19.88 0.87
CA THR A 178 -20.86 -18.64 0.21
C THR A 178 -19.92 -18.15 -0.88
N THR A 179 -18.73 -18.75 -0.96
CA THR A 179 -17.62 -18.31 -1.80
C THR A 179 -17.26 -16.83 -1.58
N LYS A 180 -17.29 -16.38 -0.32
CA LYS A 180 -16.85 -15.04 0.07
C LYS A 180 -15.37 -15.07 0.43
N LEU A 181 -14.60 -14.09 -0.05
CA LEU A 181 -13.20 -13.92 0.35
C LEU A 181 -13.14 -13.37 1.78
N CYS A 182 -12.31 -13.91 2.66
CA CYS A 182 -12.35 -13.66 4.10
C CYS A 182 -10.99 -13.28 4.69
N SER A 183 -11.02 -12.56 5.81
CA SER A 183 -9.90 -12.35 6.72
C SER A 183 -10.35 -12.73 8.12
N VAL A 184 -10.02 -13.94 8.55
CA VAL A 184 -10.51 -14.54 9.80
C VAL A 184 -9.48 -15.51 10.38
N VAL A 185 -9.58 -15.75 11.68
CA VAL A 185 -8.90 -16.86 12.38
C VAL A 185 -9.94 -17.97 12.57
N ASN A 186 -10.07 -18.87 11.60
CA ASN A 186 -11.07 -19.94 11.62
C ASN A 186 -10.52 -21.19 10.92
N ASP A 187 -10.43 -22.29 11.67
CA ASP A 187 -9.93 -23.59 11.20
C ASP A 187 -11.04 -24.57 10.81
N GLY A 188 -12.30 -24.12 10.79
CA GLY A 188 -13.42 -24.91 10.30
C GLY A 188 -13.29 -25.26 8.81
N ALA A 189 -13.84 -26.40 8.42
CA ALA A 189 -13.86 -26.88 7.03
C ALA A 189 -14.46 -25.87 6.03
N ASP A 190 -15.38 -25.00 6.48
CA ASP A 190 -15.96 -23.94 5.64
C ASP A 190 -14.97 -22.80 5.35
N TYR A 191 -13.86 -22.70 6.08
CA TYR A 191 -12.79 -21.70 5.88
C TYR A 191 -11.47 -22.33 5.42
N ARG A 192 -11.51 -23.60 5.01
CA ARG A 192 -10.33 -24.35 4.55
C ARG A 192 -9.53 -23.56 3.52
N GLY A 193 -8.25 -23.36 3.77
CA GLY A 193 -7.29 -22.70 2.90
C GLY A 193 -6.83 -23.55 1.74
N GLY A 194 -5.65 -23.22 1.21
CA GLY A 194 -5.05 -23.87 0.06
C GLY A 194 -6.01 -23.96 -1.12
N GLY A 195 -5.91 -25.08 -1.85
CA GLY A 195 -6.78 -25.45 -2.96
C GLY A 195 -8.10 -26.12 -2.53
N ASN A 196 -8.49 -26.00 -1.26
CA ASN A 196 -9.66 -26.65 -0.66
C ASN A 196 -9.60 -28.18 -0.57
N GLN A 197 -8.43 -28.76 -0.27
CA GLN A 197 -8.23 -30.20 -0.17
C GLN A 197 -8.77 -30.79 1.14
N SER A 198 -10.02 -31.28 1.11
CA SER A 198 -10.67 -31.88 2.30
C SER A 198 -9.95 -33.11 2.85
N ASP A 199 -9.32 -33.90 1.98
CA ASP A 199 -8.65 -35.14 2.36
C ASP A 199 -7.40 -34.90 3.22
N TRP A 200 -7.00 -33.64 3.42
CA TRP A 200 -5.81 -33.26 4.20
C TRP A 200 -6.14 -32.79 5.61
N ASP A 201 -7.41 -32.56 5.96
CA ASP A 201 -7.81 -31.85 7.19
C ASP A 201 -7.21 -32.44 8.47
N ASN A 202 -7.09 -33.77 8.53
CA ASN A 202 -6.56 -34.51 9.69
C ASN A 202 -5.14 -35.05 9.46
N THR A 203 -4.35 -34.38 8.62
CA THR A 203 -2.98 -34.78 8.27
C THR A 203 -1.99 -33.65 8.59
N TYR A 204 -0.69 -33.96 8.61
CA TYR A 204 0.39 -33.01 8.83
C TYR A 204 0.39 -31.81 7.85
N ARG A 205 -0.24 -31.99 6.68
CA ARG A 205 -0.35 -31.00 5.59
C ARG A 205 -1.70 -30.32 5.52
N SER A 206 -2.48 -30.35 6.61
CA SER A 206 -3.78 -29.67 6.68
C SER A 206 -3.67 -28.19 6.31
N VAL A 207 -4.64 -27.71 5.52
CA VAL A 207 -4.77 -26.30 5.13
C VAL A 207 -5.93 -25.61 5.85
N LEU A 208 -6.49 -26.24 6.89
CA LEU A 208 -7.42 -25.57 7.80
C LEU A 208 -6.73 -24.39 8.51
N GLY A 209 -7.47 -23.28 8.65
CA GLY A 209 -6.98 -22.07 9.30
C GLY A 209 -5.87 -21.33 8.55
N ARG A 210 -5.66 -21.64 7.26
CA ARG A 210 -4.60 -21.06 6.43
C ARG A 210 -5.16 -20.28 5.24
N PRO A 211 -4.37 -19.42 4.60
CA PRO A 211 -4.81 -18.66 3.43
C PRO A 211 -5.29 -19.57 2.30
N ALA A 212 -6.25 -19.08 1.51
CA ALA A 212 -6.73 -19.74 0.29
C ALA A 212 -5.81 -19.42 -0.89
N THR A 213 -5.49 -20.43 -1.68
CA THR A 213 -4.64 -20.30 -2.89
C THR A 213 -5.25 -21.07 -4.05
N SER A 214 -4.54 -21.15 -5.18
CA SER A 214 -5.05 -21.78 -6.42
C SER A 214 -6.33 -21.10 -6.93
N ILE A 215 -6.44 -19.79 -6.72
CA ILE A 215 -7.54 -18.95 -7.18
C ILE A 215 -6.95 -17.81 -8.03
N SER A 216 -7.62 -17.46 -9.13
CA SER A 216 -7.17 -16.42 -10.05
C SER A 216 -7.49 -15.02 -9.51
N ARG A 217 -6.84 -13.97 -10.04
CA ARG A 217 -7.21 -12.59 -9.69
C ARG A 217 -8.69 -12.32 -9.95
N THR A 218 -9.19 -12.79 -11.10
CA THR A 218 -10.61 -12.67 -11.50
C THR A 218 -11.54 -13.21 -10.43
N ASN A 219 -11.25 -14.41 -9.92
CA ASN A 219 -12.08 -15.06 -8.91
C ASN A 219 -11.90 -14.44 -7.53
N PHE A 220 -10.68 -14.04 -7.15
CA PHE A 220 -10.45 -13.32 -5.90
C PHE A 220 -11.27 -12.02 -5.84
N ARG A 221 -11.26 -11.21 -6.89
CA ARG A 221 -12.09 -10.00 -7.00
C ARG A 221 -13.58 -10.34 -6.91
N ALA A 222 -14.04 -11.37 -7.62
CA ALA A 222 -15.44 -11.80 -7.58
C ALA A 222 -15.87 -12.27 -6.18
N TYR A 223 -15.01 -13.00 -5.46
CA TYR A 223 -15.30 -13.54 -4.14
C TYR A 223 -15.32 -12.44 -3.07
N ALA A 224 -14.47 -11.42 -3.20
CA ALA A 224 -14.54 -10.24 -2.34
C ALA A 224 -15.86 -9.48 -2.53
N ARG A 225 -16.26 -9.22 -3.79
CA ARG A 225 -17.47 -8.46 -4.13
C ARG A 225 -18.77 -9.15 -3.68
N LYS A 226 -18.77 -10.47 -3.47
CA LYS A 226 -19.91 -11.20 -2.89
C LYS A 226 -20.27 -10.78 -1.47
N ARG A 227 -19.39 -10.06 -0.76
CA ARG A 227 -19.70 -9.49 0.57
C ARG A 227 -20.79 -8.44 0.51
N LYS A 228 -20.72 -7.54 -0.47
CA LYS A 228 -21.72 -6.48 -0.70
C LYS A 228 -21.98 -6.31 -2.20
N PRO A 229 -22.78 -7.19 -2.81
CA PRO A 229 -22.94 -7.26 -4.28
C PRO A 229 -23.46 -5.97 -4.94
N SER A 230 -24.13 -5.11 -4.16
CA SER A 230 -24.65 -3.80 -4.61
C SER A 230 -23.57 -2.75 -4.85
N THR A 231 -22.31 -3.01 -4.48
CA THR A 231 -21.18 -2.07 -4.59
C THR A 231 -19.93 -2.77 -5.10
N LYS A 232 -18.89 -2.00 -5.45
CA LYS A 232 -17.55 -2.50 -5.75
C LYS A 232 -16.52 -2.15 -4.67
N GLU A 233 -16.97 -1.87 -3.45
CA GLU A 233 -16.09 -1.47 -2.34
C GLU A 233 -15.18 -2.62 -1.87
N TRP A 234 -15.71 -3.84 -1.83
CA TRP A 234 -14.94 -5.04 -1.50
C TRP A 234 -14.19 -5.56 -2.70
N ASN A 235 -12.87 -5.72 -2.58
CA ASN A 235 -12.00 -6.28 -3.62
C ASN A 235 -10.98 -7.23 -3.00
N CYS A 236 -10.28 -7.97 -3.86
CA CYS A 236 -9.03 -8.58 -3.45
C CYS A 236 -7.95 -7.49 -3.26
N MET A 237 -6.70 -7.87 -2.98
CA MET A 237 -5.63 -6.88 -2.83
C MET A 237 -5.59 -5.95 -4.04
N THR A 238 -5.41 -4.66 -3.80
CA THR A 238 -5.23 -3.68 -4.87
C THR A 238 -3.81 -3.15 -4.91
N TYR A 239 -3.37 -2.76 -6.10
CA TYR A 239 -2.05 -2.19 -6.31
C TYR A 239 -1.86 -0.87 -5.56
N ASP A 240 -2.89 -0.02 -5.46
CA ASP A 240 -2.81 1.21 -4.66
C ASP A 240 -2.63 0.94 -3.16
N ILE A 241 -3.22 -0.14 -2.60
CA ILE A 241 -2.95 -0.54 -1.21
C ILE A 241 -1.54 -1.14 -1.07
N GLN A 242 -1.06 -1.94 -2.04
CA GLN A 242 0.30 -2.48 -2.02
C GLN A 242 1.34 -1.36 -2.02
N LYS A 243 1.16 -0.37 -2.90
CA LYS A 243 1.99 0.83 -3.01
C LYS A 243 2.00 1.64 -1.71
N ASP A 244 0.83 1.81 -1.09
CA ASP A 244 0.75 2.49 0.20
C ASP A 244 1.53 1.77 1.30
N ILE A 245 1.37 0.46 1.42
CA ILE A 245 2.08 -0.33 2.43
C ILE A 245 3.60 -0.21 2.22
N TYR A 246 4.06 -0.29 0.97
CA TYR A 246 5.48 -0.14 0.65
C TYR A 246 6.02 1.24 1.08
N TRP A 247 5.35 2.34 0.70
CA TRP A 247 5.87 3.67 1.03
C TRP A 247 5.69 4.04 2.50
N LEU A 248 4.66 3.54 3.18
CA LEU A 248 4.56 3.62 4.64
C LEU A 248 5.78 2.94 5.28
N PHE A 249 6.09 1.70 4.87
CA PHE A 249 7.26 0.99 5.37
C PHE A 249 8.55 1.78 5.13
N ALA A 250 8.79 2.22 3.88
CA ALA A 250 10.03 2.89 3.51
C ALA A 250 10.22 4.22 4.26
N VAL A 251 9.14 4.99 4.47
CA VAL A 251 9.20 6.25 5.23
C VAL A 251 9.44 6.00 6.71
N GLU A 252 8.79 4.99 7.31
CA GLU A 252 8.99 4.66 8.73
C GLU A 252 10.42 4.20 9.02
N TYR A 253 10.92 3.24 8.23
CA TYR A 253 12.21 2.58 8.46
C TYR A 253 13.40 3.29 7.83
N ALA A 254 13.15 4.24 6.92
CA ALA A 254 14.18 4.90 6.11
C ALA A 254 15.10 3.89 5.39
N THR A 255 14.48 2.86 4.79
CA THR A 255 15.17 1.88 3.95
C THR A 255 14.22 1.41 2.84
N LEU A 256 14.77 1.08 1.67
CA LEU A 256 14.04 0.42 0.60
C LEU A 256 14.06 -1.11 0.75
N ASN A 257 14.92 -1.65 1.62
CA ASN A 257 15.05 -3.09 1.85
C ASN A 257 14.05 -3.60 2.91
N SER A 258 12.92 -4.15 2.45
CA SER A 258 11.89 -4.69 3.35
C SER A 258 12.34 -5.91 4.16
N GLN A 259 13.26 -6.72 3.64
CA GLN A 259 13.83 -7.89 4.33
C GLN A 259 15.01 -7.55 5.26
N LYS A 260 15.44 -6.29 5.35
CA LYS A 260 16.49 -5.89 6.29
C LYS A 260 16.15 -6.40 7.69
N ALA A 261 17.17 -6.88 8.41
CA ALA A 261 16.99 -7.52 9.71
C ALA A 261 16.09 -6.68 10.64
N TYR A 262 15.10 -7.32 11.25
CA TYR A 262 14.19 -6.67 12.18
C TYR A 262 14.96 -6.21 13.43
N ASN A 263 14.64 -5.01 13.89
CA ASN A 263 15.14 -4.48 15.15
C ASN A 263 14.01 -3.80 15.91
N ALA A 264 13.65 -4.37 17.07
CA ALA A 264 12.60 -3.82 17.93
C ALA A 264 13.00 -2.49 18.59
N ALA A 265 14.30 -2.26 18.80
CA ALA A 265 14.79 -1.04 19.42
C ALA A 265 14.80 0.12 18.41
N LYS A 266 14.36 1.29 18.84
CA LYS A 266 14.56 2.54 18.09
C LYS A 266 16.03 2.98 18.16
N ASP A 267 16.46 3.79 17.20
CA ASP A 267 17.79 4.41 17.27
C ASP A 267 17.88 5.48 18.39
N SER A 268 19.03 6.11 18.57
CA SER A 268 19.24 7.13 19.61
C SER A 268 18.35 8.37 19.46
N ASN A 269 17.79 8.61 18.27
CA ASN A 269 16.88 9.73 18.01
C ASN A 269 15.41 9.33 18.23
N GLY A 270 15.12 8.03 18.33
CA GLY A 270 13.78 7.47 18.49
C GLY A 270 13.15 6.99 17.18
N TYR A 271 13.93 6.81 16.10
CA TYR A 271 13.44 6.35 14.81
C TYR A 271 13.46 4.83 14.67
N ALA A 272 12.60 4.29 13.81
CA ALA A 272 12.67 2.89 13.43
C ALA A 272 13.97 2.60 12.66
N GLN A 273 14.49 1.39 12.82
CA GLN A 273 15.71 0.93 12.16
C GLN A 273 15.56 -0.53 11.76
N GLY A 274 16.41 -1.00 10.83
CA GLY A 274 16.29 -2.33 10.27
C GLY A 274 15.20 -2.41 9.20
N GLY A 275 14.51 -3.54 9.12
CA GLY A 275 13.35 -3.77 8.27
C GLY A 275 12.36 -4.71 8.95
N LEU A 276 11.72 -5.58 8.18
CA LEU A 276 10.74 -6.56 8.69
C LEU A 276 11.35 -7.97 8.87
N GLY A 277 12.65 -8.13 8.57
CA GLY A 277 13.34 -9.41 8.52
C GLY A 277 12.92 -10.26 7.30
N ASP A 278 13.57 -11.41 7.13
CA ASP A 278 13.33 -12.29 5.97
C ASP A 278 11.92 -12.91 5.94
N GLY A 279 11.14 -12.78 7.03
CA GLY A 279 9.85 -13.43 7.13
C GLY A 279 10.00 -14.96 7.07
N VAL A 280 9.21 -15.58 6.19
CA VAL A 280 9.23 -17.03 5.94
C VAL A 280 9.85 -17.41 4.60
N THR A 281 10.62 -16.52 3.96
CA THR A 281 11.13 -16.65 2.58
C THR A 281 12.26 -17.67 2.42
N THR A 282 12.73 -18.28 3.51
CA THR A 282 13.95 -19.10 3.56
C THR A 282 13.68 -20.61 3.61
N LEU A 283 12.49 -21.05 3.21
CA LEU A 283 12.21 -22.47 3.03
C LEU A 283 12.93 -23.02 1.79
N ASP A 284 13.50 -24.21 1.93
CA ASP A 284 13.94 -25.00 0.79
C ASP A 284 12.72 -25.38 -0.08
N SER A 285 12.84 -25.09 -1.38
CA SER A 285 11.79 -25.30 -2.37
C SER A 285 11.40 -26.78 -2.52
N GLY A 286 12.39 -27.67 -2.58
CA GLY A 286 12.17 -29.11 -2.73
C GLY A 286 11.46 -29.69 -1.51
N LYS A 287 11.89 -29.31 -0.31
CA LYS A 287 11.23 -29.73 0.94
C LYS A 287 9.80 -29.20 1.07
N TRP A 288 9.55 -27.95 0.69
CA TRP A 288 8.21 -27.38 0.74
C TRP A 288 7.26 -28.08 -0.25
N ASN A 289 7.75 -28.40 -1.45
CA ASN A 289 7.02 -29.21 -2.41
C ASN A 289 6.66 -30.59 -1.85
N THR A 290 7.62 -31.30 -1.25
CA THR A 290 7.38 -32.63 -0.67
C THR A 290 6.44 -32.56 0.54
N PHE A 291 6.56 -31.53 1.38
CA PHE A 291 5.72 -31.34 2.56
C PHE A 291 4.24 -31.18 2.19
N ASN A 292 3.92 -30.17 1.39
CA ASN A 292 2.52 -29.89 1.09
C ASN A 292 2.31 -29.31 -0.31
N GLY A 293 3.20 -29.55 -1.28
CA GLY A 293 3.00 -29.12 -2.67
C GLY A 293 2.96 -27.59 -2.85
N TYR A 294 3.77 -26.85 -2.09
CA TYR A 294 3.81 -25.38 -2.07
C TYR A 294 2.56 -24.68 -1.53
N TYR A 295 1.65 -25.39 -0.88
CA TYR A 295 0.48 -24.77 -0.25
C TYR A 295 0.90 -23.96 1.00
N PRO A 296 0.11 -22.96 1.43
CA PRO A 296 0.38 -22.17 2.61
C PRO A 296 0.56 -23.04 3.86
N PHE A 297 1.38 -22.59 4.81
CA PHE A 297 1.69 -23.34 6.03
C PHE A 297 1.56 -22.50 7.31
N ILE A 298 1.61 -21.17 7.23
CA ILE A 298 1.35 -20.28 8.37
C ILE A 298 -0.16 -20.16 8.60
N PRO A 299 -0.67 -20.50 9.81
CA PRO A 299 -2.07 -20.24 10.18
C PRO A 299 -2.36 -18.73 10.25
N CYS A 300 -3.53 -18.31 9.78
CA CYS A 300 -3.98 -16.92 9.91
C CYS A 300 -4.07 -16.52 11.39
N GLY A 301 -3.50 -15.37 11.74
CA GLY A 301 -3.51 -14.85 13.11
C GLY A 301 -2.38 -15.37 13.99
N TYR A 302 -1.36 -15.98 13.39
CA TYR A 302 -0.19 -16.49 14.11
C TYR A 302 0.52 -15.40 14.95
N THR A 303 0.56 -14.18 14.42
CA THR A 303 1.24 -13.00 14.99
C THR A 303 0.32 -12.06 15.77
N ASP A 304 -0.90 -12.46 16.09
CA ASP A 304 -1.90 -11.56 16.67
C ASP A 304 -1.57 -11.06 18.08
N GLU A 305 -0.67 -11.73 18.79
CA GLU A 305 -0.09 -11.25 20.05
C GLU A 305 0.72 -9.95 19.92
N LEU A 306 1.08 -9.56 18.69
CA LEU A 306 1.75 -8.29 18.39
C LEU A 306 0.76 -7.14 18.14
N GLY A 307 -0.55 -7.41 18.08
CA GLY A 307 -1.59 -6.40 17.92
C GLY A 307 -1.42 -5.50 16.70
N ASN A 308 -1.47 -4.18 16.90
CA ASN A 308 -1.19 -3.17 15.86
C ASN A 308 0.31 -2.93 15.66
N GLY A 309 1.17 -3.61 16.39
CA GLY A 309 2.62 -3.45 16.35
C GLY A 309 3.28 -4.03 15.10
N THR A 310 4.58 -3.77 15.00
CA THR A 310 5.47 -4.36 14.00
C THR A 310 6.48 -5.25 14.72
N GLY A 311 6.66 -6.48 14.25
CA GLY A 311 7.54 -7.45 14.87
C GLY A 311 7.60 -8.77 14.14
N GLU A 312 8.25 -9.74 14.75
CA GLU A 312 8.43 -11.08 14.21
C GLU A 312 8.13 -12.14 15.28
N LYS A 313 7.55 -13.26 14.86
CA LYS A 313 7.26 -14.42 15.72
C LYS A 313 7.82 -15.69 15.10
N GLU A 314 8.63 -16.41 15.86
CA GLU A 314 9.23 -17.67 15.41
C GLU A 314 8.16 -18.74 15.16
N TYR A 315 8.16 -19.35 13.98
CA TYR A 315 7.39 -20.53 13.61
C TYR A 315 8.32 -21.71 13.35
N THR A 316 8.07 -22.82 14.04
CA THR A 316 8.81 -24.07 13.82
C THR A 316 8.07 -24.92 12.80
N MET A 317 8.72 -25.21 11.67
CA MET A 317 8.17 -26.10 10.65
C MET A 317 7.98 -27.52 11.21
N PRO A 318 6.92 -28.24 10.78
CA PRO A 318 6.71 -29.64 11.18
C PRO A 318 7.87 -30.55 10.78
N THR A 319 8.03 -31.66 11.49
CA THR A 319 9.06 -32.68 11.21
C THR A 319 8.97 -33.27 9.80
N GLU A 320 7.77 -33.31 9.22
CA GLU A 320 7.47 -33.77 7.88
C GLU A 320 7.99 -32.81 6.79
N TYR A 321 8.24 -31.55 7.14
CA TYR A 321 8.97 -30.62 6.30
C TYR A 321 10.48 -30.87 6.42
N ASP A 322 10.99 -30.93 7.66
CA ASP A 322 12.40 -31.21 7.94
C ASP A 322 12.58 -31.80 9.34
N THR A 323 13.27 -32.93 9.43
CA THR A 323 13.65 -33.56 10.71
C THR A 323 14.52 -32.66 11.59
N SER A 324 15.14 -31.62 11.03
CA SER A 324 15.96 -30.66 11.79
C SER A 324 15.15 -29.56 12.49
N SER A 325 13.80 -29.62 12.47
CA SER A 325 12.92 -28.58 13.05
C SER A 325 13.27 -27.17 12.59
N LYS A 326 13.34 -26.97 11.25
CA LYS A 326 13.61 -25.66 10.64
C LYS A 326 12.69 -24.60 11.23
N LYS A 327 13.28 -23.47 11.61
CA LYS A 327 12.56 -22.30 12.13
C LYS A 327 12.59 -21.17 11.10
N VAL A 328 11.48 -20.46 11.01
CA VAL A 328 11.30 -19.21 10.25
C VAL A 328 10.65 -18.18 11.16
N LYS A 329 10.60 -16.91 10.77
CA LYS A 329 10.00 -15.86 11.59
C LYS A 329 8.89 -15.17 10.84
N VAL A 330 7.65 -15.37 11.26
CA VAL A 330 6.48 -14.73 10.66
C VAL A 330 6.52 -13.25 11.03
N CYS A 331 6.63 -12.38 10.03
CA CYS A 331 6.71 -10.94 10.24
C CYS A 331 5.31 -10.32 10.25
N ARG A 332 5.18 -9.21 10.97
CA ARG A 332 3.96 -8.41 11.04
C ARG A 332 4.34 -6.95 10.92
N TYR A 333 3.65 -6.19 10.08
CA TYR A 333 3.84 -4.76 9.92
C TYR A 333 2.55 -4.01 10.24
N ARG A 334 2.53 -3.26 11.34
CA ARG A 334 1.41 -2.39 11.72
C ARG A 334 0.04 -3.10 11.71
N GLY A 335 -0.01 -4.35 12.19
CA GLY A 335 -1.22 -5.18 12.17
C GLY A 335 -1.38 -6.12 10.94
N ILE A 336 -0.52 -5.99 9.92
CA ILE A 336 -0.56 -6.80 8.69
C ILE A 336 0.43 -7.95 8.84
N GLU A 337 -0.07 -9.18 8.97
CA GLU A 337 0.72 -10.43 9.03
C GLU A 337 1.22 -10.84 7.65
N ASN A 338 2.48 -11.27 7.54
CA ASN A 338 3.13 -11.69 6.28
C ASN A 338 2.85 -10.73 5.12
N PRO A 339 3.24 -9.45 5.23
CA PRO A 339 3.02 -8.50 4.14
C PRO A 339 3.74 -8.88 2.84
N PHE A 340 4.70 -9.81 2.91
CA PHE A 340 5.37 -10.45 1.78
C PHE A 340 5.84 -11.88 2.15
N GLY A 341 6.28 -12.65 1.16
CA GLY A 341 7.20 -13.76 1.36
C GLY A 341 6.61 -15.11 1.79
N HIS A 342 5.35 -15.22 2.18
CA HIS A 342 4.71 -16.51 2.45
C HIS A 342 4.13 -17.13 1.17
N ILE A 343 3.19 -16.41 0.55
CA ILE A 343 2.66 -16.72 -0.77
C ILE A 343 2.65 -15.47 -1.64
N TRP A 344 2.66 -15.68 -2.95
CA TRP A 344 2.45 -14.61 -3.92
C TRP A 344 1.05 -14.01 -3.75
N GLN A 345 0.94 -12.71 -4.00
CA GLN A 345 -0.31 -11.98 -3.83
C GLN A 345 -0.78 -11.38 -5.15
N TRP A 346 -1.91 -11.86 -5.67
CA TRP A 346 -2.60 -11.21 -6.78
C TRP A 346 -3.04 -9.80 -6.39
N THR A 347 -2.64 -8.81 -7.20
CA THR A 347 -3.07 -7.41 -7.05
C THR A 347 -3.92 -6.95 -8.24
N ASP A 348 -5.01 -6.25 -7.92
CA ASP A 348 -5.95 -5.64 -8.87
C ASP A 348 -5.72 -4.14 -9.03
N GLY A 349 -6.33 -3.53 -10.04
CA GLY A 349 -6.11 -2.12 -10.37
C GLY A 349 -4.77 -1.83 -11.04
N ILE A 350 -4.07 -2.87 -11.51
CA ILE A 350 -2.87 -2.78 -12.35
C ILE A 350 -2.91 -3.83 -13.47
N ASN A 351 -2.59 -3.41 -14.68
CA ASN A 351 -2.41 -4.27 -15.86
C ASN A 351 -1.16 -3.82 -16.64
N ILE A 352 -0.40 -4.77 -17.18
CA ILE A 352 0.78 -4.49 -17.99
C ILE A 352 0.56 -4.99 -19.42
N GLN A 353 0.69 -4.09 -20.39
CA GLN A 353 0.72 -4.43 -21.81
C GLN A 353 2.15 -4.76 -22.19
N ILE A 354 2.47 -6.05 -22.31
CA ILE A 354 3.81 -6.50 -22.72
C ILE A 354 3.80 -6.79 -24.22
N GLN A 355 4.61 -6.05 -24.97
CA GLN A 355 4.78 -6.22 -26.40
C GLN A 355 6.00 -7.09 -26.71
N SER A 356 5.87 -7.93 -27.74
CA SER A 356 7.02 -8.58 -28.37
C SER A 356 7.97 -7.55 -28.98
N ALA A 357 9.21 -7.97 -29.29
CA ALA A 357 10.17 -7.09 -29.96
C ALA A 357 9.64 -6.55 -31.31
N ALA A 358 8.94 -7.39 -32.08
CA ALA A 358 8.37 -7.02 -33.37
C ALA A 358 7.12 -6.11 -33.26
N ALA A 359 6.47 -6.06 -32.09
CA ALA A 359 5.25 -5.30 -31.85
C ALA A 359 5.49 -3.94 -31.14
N GLY A 360 6.72 -3.43 -31.17
CA GLY A 360 7.08 -2.13 -30.59
C GLY A 360 8.02 -2.22 -29.39
N GLY A 361 8.11 -3.40 -28.75
CA GLY A 361 9.14 -3.66 -27.74
C GLY A 361 9.01 -2.84 -26.46
N LEU A 362 7.79 -2.57 -25.99
CA LEU A 362 7.51 -1.90 -24.72
C LEU A 362 6.72 -2.81 -23.77
N SER A 363 6.92 -2.61 -22.46
CA SER A 363 6.05 -3.15 -21.41
C SER A 363 5.37 -1.97 -20.72
N LYS A 364 4.13 -1.63 -21.10
CA LYS A 364 3.45 -0.42 -20.62
C LYS A 364 2.61 -0.73 -19.39
N VAL A 365 2.80 0.05 -18.32
CA VAL A 365 2.10 -0.13 -17.04
C VAL A 365 0.88 0.78 -16.98
N PHE A 366 -0.29 0.16 -16.79
CA PHE A 366 -1.57 0.84 -16.66
C PHE A 366 -2.12 0.63 -15.26
N VAL A 367 -2.55 1.70 -14.59
CA VAL A 367 -3.09 1.64 -13.22
C VAL A 367 -4.41 2.40 -13.08
N THR A 368 -5.23 2.01 -12.12
CA THR A 368 -6.42 2.75 -11.69
C THR A 368 -6.67 2.48 -10.21
N ASP A 369 -7.16 3.49 -9.48
CA ASP A 369 -7.60 3.36 -8.09
C ASP A 369 -9.13 3.27 -7.98
N ASP A 370 -9.86 3.38 -9.09
CA ASP A 370 -11.32 3.26 -9.15
C ASP A 370 -11.75 1.78 -9.27
N PRO A 371 -12.35 1.19 -8.22
CA PRO A 371 -12.79 -0.20 -8.26
C PRO A 371 -13.85 -0.50 -9.34
N GLU A 372 -14.58 0.50 -9.81
CA GLU A 372 -15.55 0.36 -10.91
C GLU A 372 -14.87 0.05 -12.24
N LYS A 373 -13.58 0.37 -12.40
CA LYS A 373 -12.81 0.13 -13.63
C LYS A 373 -12.02 -1.17 -13.63
N PHE A 374 -11.87 -1.84 -12.48
CA PHE A 374 -11.07 -3.06 -12.35
C PHE A 374 -11.52 -4.14 -13.34
N ASN A 375 -10.58 -4.65 -14.14
CA ASN A 375 -10.84 -5.63 -15.18
C ASN A 375 -9.57 -6.40 -15.57
N ASP A 376 -9.76 -7.53 -16.25
CA ASP A 376 -8.67 -8.47 -16.60
C ASP A 376 -8.49 -8.65 -18.12
N SER A 377 -9.07 -7.78 -18.95
CA SER A 377 -9.13 -7.98 -20.40
C SER A 377 -8.73 -6.77 -21.23
N ASN A 378 -8.61 -5.59 -20.63
CA ASN A 378 -8.24 -4.36 -21.32
C ASN A 378 -7.62 -3.32 -20.36
N TYR A 379 -7.43 -2.10 -20.86
CA TYR A 379 -6.87 -0.96 -20.13
C TYR A 379 -7.86 0.21 -20.02
N THR A 380 -9.15 -0.02 -20.30
CA THR A 380 -10.18 1.02 -20.29
C THR A 380 -10.38 1.54 -18.87
N GLY A 381 -10.25 2.86 -18.68
CA GLY A 381 -10.34 3.50 -17.37
C GLY A 381 -9.05 3.45 -16.54
N TYR A 382 -7.95 2.98 -17.12
CA TYR A 382 -6.61 3.00 -16.52
C TYR A 382 -5.77 4.11 -17.16
N SER A 383 -4.85 4.67 -16.38
CA SER A 383 -3.83 5.61 -16.84
C SER A 383 -2.51 4.89 -17.07
N HIS A 384 -1.86 5.18 -18.20
CA HIS A 384 -0.47 4.77 -18.43
C HIS A 384 0.45 5.61 -17.53
N VAL A 385 1.27 4.94 -16.72
CA VAL A 385 2.14 5.60 -15.72
C VAL A 385 3.64 5.48 -16.01
N GLY A 386 4.01 4.63 -16.96
CA GLY A 386 5.40 4.40 -17.33
C GLY A 386 5.59 3.03 -17.97
N ASN A 387 6.85 2.67 -18.20
CA ASN A 387 7.20 1.38 -18.79
C ASN A 387 7.96 0.53 -17.79
N GLU A 388 7.58 -0.74 -17.68
CA GLU A 388 8.25 -1.75 -16.90
C GLU A 388 9.57 -2.16 -17.57
N ALA A 389 10.56 -2.52 -16.76
CA ALA A 389 11.77 -3.18 -17.20
C ALA A 389 11.43 -4.45 -18.02
N ARG A 390 12.22 -4.73 -19.05
CA ARG A 390 11.97 -5.87 -19.96
C ARG A 390 12.86 -7.08 -19.71
N THR A 391 13.60 -7.05 -18.61
CA THR A 391 14.53 -8.10 -18.18
C THR A 391 14.36 -8.36 -16.70
N GLU A 392 14.53 -9.61 -16.30
CA GLU A 392 14.46 -10.04 -14.91
C GLU A 392 15.78 -9.78 -14.19
N ALA A 393 15.74 -9.11 -13.05
CA ALA A 393 16.86 -8.93 -12.12
C ALA A 393 16.38 -8.20 -10.85
N TYR A 394 17.28 -8.00 -9.89
CA TYR A 394 17.02 -7.13 -8.75
C TYR A 394 16.72 -5.69 -9.18
N VAL A 395 15.73 -5.09 -8.53
CA VAL A 395 15.20 -3.77 -8.85
C VAL A 395 16.25 -2.69 -8.53
N LYS A 396 16.54 -1.85 -9.52
CA LYS A 396 17.48 -0.72 -9.38
C LYS A 396 16.73 0.60 -9.24
N SER A 397 15.69 0.80 -10.03
CA SER A 397 14.75 1.91 -9.90
C SER A 397 13.33 1.47 -10.24
N VAL A 398 12.38 2.30 -9.85
CA VAL A 398 10.96 2.12 -10.12
C VAL A 398 10.45 3.32 -10.91
N ILE A 399 9.33 3.14 -11.62
CA ILE A 399 8.66 4.19 -12.40
C ILE A 399 8.49 5.47 -11.58
N PHE A 400 8.16 5.34 -10.29
CA PHE A 400 8.01 6.43 -9.33
C PHE A 400 6.95 7.46 -9.76
N GLY A 401 7.27 8.39 -10.66
CA GLY A 401 6.31 9.38 -11.17
C GLY A 401 5.62 10.21 -10.07
N GLU A 402 4.53 10.88 -10.42
CA GLU A 402 3.70 11.63 -9.45
C GLU A 402 2.87 10.70 -8.55
N GLY A 403 2.60 9.48 -9.01
CA GLY A 403 1.79 8.48 -8.32
C GLY A 403 2.55 7.62 -7.32
N GLY A 404 3.89 7.67 -7.31
CA GLY A 404 4.75 6.83 -6.47
C GLY A 404 4.81 5.37 -6.91
N GLU A 405 4.78 5.09 -8.21
CA GLU A 405 4.69 3.74 -8.72
C GLU A 405 5.90 2.88 -8.36
N ILE A 406 5.65 1.67 -7.88
CA ILE A 406 6.65 0.73 -7.37
C ILE A 406 7.01 -0.35 -8.40
N ILE A 407 6.48 -0.26 -9.62
CA ILE A 407 6.86 -1.17 -10.71
C ILE A 407 8.27 -0.81 -11.21
N PRO A 408 9.17 -1.80 -11.38
CA PRO A 408 10.54 -1.57 -11.84
C PRO A 408 10.59 -1.01 -13.25
N ASP A 409 11.31 0.10 -13.47
CA ASP A 409 11.62 0.62 -14.82
C ASP A 409 13.05 0.25 -15.25
N VAL A 410 13.95 0.09 -14.27
CA VAL A 410 15.33 -0.39 -14.47
C VAL A 410 15.67 -1.44 -13.42
N VAL A 411 16.29 -2.52 -13.89
CA VAL A 411 16.85 -3.59 -13.06
C VAL A 411 18.38 -3.59 -13.13
N GLY A 412 19.02 -4.36 -12.26
CA GLY A 412 20.49 -4.42 -12.09
C GLY A 412 20.95 -3.97 -10.70
N GLY A 413 20.07 -4.04 -9.70
CA GLY A 413 20.43 -3.92 -8.30
C GLY A 413 20.95 -5.24 -7.72
N GLY A 414 20.70 -5.48 -6.44
CA GLY A 414 21.10 -6.69 -5.74
C GLY A 414 20.35 -6.84 -4.42
N SER A 415 20.41 -8.01 -3.78
CA SER A 415 19.72 -8.29 -2.52
C SER A 415 20.06 -7.36 -1.36
N THR A 416 21.13 -6.58 -1.48
CA THR A 416 21.55 -5.58 -0.47
C THR A 416 21.77 -4.19 -1.07
N THR A 417 21.34 -3.94 -2.31
CA THR A 417 21.51 -2.64 -2.98
C THR A 417 20.24 -2.19 -3.69
N TYR A 418 19.98 -0.87 -3.69
CA TYR A 418 18.78 -0.23 -4.23
C TYR A 418 17.50 -0.72 -3.54
N PHE A 419 16.55 -1.32 -4.26
CA PHE A 419 15.27 -1.76 -3.70
C PHE A 419 15.34 -3.14 -3.04
N CYS A 420 16.42 -3.90 -3.26
CA CYS A 420 16.66 -5.25 -2.71
C CYS A 420 15.68 -6.35 -3.11
N ASP A 421 14.53 -5.99 -3.67
CA ASP A 421 13.53 -6.90 -4.18
C ASP A 421 13.83 -7.28 -5.65
N TYR A 422 13.35 -8.45 -6.07
CA TYR A 422 13.55 -8.93 -7.45
C TYR A 422 12.41 -8.48 -8.38
N HIS A 423 12.59 -8.71 -9.67
CA HIS A 423 11.58 -8.46 -10.69
C HIS A 423 11.51 -9.62 -11.68
N TYR A 424 10.30 -10.14 -11.91
CA TYR A 424 10.00 -11.12 -12.95
C TYR A 424 9.08 -10.54 -14.02
N THR A 425 9.34 -10.86 -15.28
CA THR A 425 8.54 -10.44 -16.43
C THR A 425 8.76 -11.43 -17.58
N ASN A 426 7.81 -11.52 -18.52
CA ASN A 426 7.93 -12.43 -19.66
C ASN A 426 7.51 -11.78 -20.96
N ILE A 427 8.47 -11.62 -21.87
CA ILE A 427 8.26 -11.02 -23.18
C ILE A 427 7.62 -12.05 -24.13
N PRO A 428 6.43 -11.76 -24.71
CA PRO A 428 5.80 -12.69 -25.65
C PRO A 428 6.62 -12.79 -26.94
N SER A 429 6.60 -13.96 -27.58
CA SER A 429 7.30 -14.20 -28.84
C SER A 429 6.76 -13.36 -30.00
N SER A 430 5.47 -12.99 -29.98
CA SER A 430 4.81 -12.18 -30.99
C SER A 430 3.63 -11.39 -30.41
N GLY A 431 3.21 -10.33 -31.12
CA GLY A 431 2.08 -9.50 -30.73
C GLY A 431 2.27 -8.81 -29.38
N GLU A 432 1.17 -8.65 -28.66
CA GLU A 432 1.12 -8.07 -27.31
C GLU A 432 0.18 -8.88 -26.41
N VAL A 433 0.46 -8.88 -25.11
CA VAL A 433 -0.31 -9.61 -24.10
C VAL A 433 -0.62 -8.72 -22.90
N LEU A 434 -1.76 -8.97 -22.25
CA LEU A 434 -2.11 -8.38 -20.95
C LEU A 434 -1.61 -9.29 -19.83
N ARG A 435 -0.86 -8.72 -18.89
CA ARG A 435 -0.40 -9.38 -17.68
C ARG A 435 -0.96 -8.68 -16.44
N GLY A 436 -1.28 -9.48 -15.42
CA GLY A 436 -1.49 -8.97 -14.07
C GLY A 436 -0.16 -8.93 -13.32
N VAL A 437 -0.19 -8.42 -12.07
CA VAL A 437 1.01 -8.37 -11.23
C VAL A 437 0.78 -9.09 -9.91
N LEU A 438 1.72 -9.99 -9.58
CA LEU A 438 1.87 -10.62 -8.28
C LEU A 438 2.92 -9.85 -7.48
N PHE A 439 2.68 -9.65 -6.19
CA PHE A 439 3.65 -9.03 -5.28
C PHE A 439 4.08 -9.95 -4.14
N GLY A 440 5.26 -9.66 -3.56
CA GLY A 440 5.69 -10.19 -2.27
C GLY A 440 6.62 -11.41 -2.34
N GLY A 441 6.52 -12.22 -3.39
CA GLY A 441 7.16 -13.53 -3.45
C GLY A 441 6.54 -14.54 -2.48
N CYS A 442 7.02 -15.78 -2.57
CA CYS A 442 6.65 -16.89 -1.68
C CYS A 442 7.83 -17.44 -0.85
N ALA A 443 7.53 -18.43 -0.01
CA ALA A 443 8.40 -18.90 1.07
C ALA A 443 9.76 -19.51 0.65
N SER A 444 10.05 -19.65 -0.64
CA SER A 444 11.31 -20.21 -1.15
C SER A 444 12.18 -19.23 -1.96
N TYR A 445 11.77 -17.96 -2.08
CA TYR A 445 12.53 -16.98 -2.88
C TYR A 445 13.71 -16.33 -2.15
N GLY A 446 13.86 -16.56 -0.84
CA GLY A 446 14.92 -15.98 -0.02
C GLY A 446 15.03 -14.47 -0.20
N ALA A 447 16.26 -14.00 -0.43
CA ALA A 447 16.58 -12.58 -0.51
C ALA A 447 15.95 -11.82 -1.70
N SER A 448 15.29 -12.52 -2.65
CA SER A 448 14.56 -11.88 -3.75
C SER A 448 13.18 -11.34 -3.34
N ALA A 449 12.64 -11.84 -2.23
CA ALA A 449 11.30 -11.48 -1.75
C ALA A 449 11.24 -10.11 -1.08
N GLY A 450 10.03 -9.59 -0.93
CA GLY A 450 9.79 -8.32 -0.24
C GLY A 450 8.65 -7.52 -0.84
N LEU A 451 8.35 -6.37 -0.22
CA LEU A 451 7.17 -5.56 -0.52
C LEU A 451 7.11 -5.04 -1.96
N ALA A 452 8.25 -4.79 -2.61
CA ALA A 452 8.31 -4.35 -4.01
C ALA A 452 8.75 -5.47 -4.98
N PHE A 453 8.76 -6.74 -4.56
CA PHE A 453 8.97 -7.86 -5.48
C PHE A 453 7.78 -7.99 -6.42
N ALA A 454 7.91 -7.54 -7.66
CA ALA A 454 6.88 -7.58 -8.69
C ALA A 454 7.12 -8.68 -9.74
N ASP A 455 6.11 -9.51 -9.97
CA ASP A 455 6.06 -10.52 -11.03
C ASP A 455 4.89 -10.26 -12.00
N SER A 456 5.23 -9.94 -13.25
CA SER A 456 4.31 -9.71 -14.36
C SER A 456 4.31 -10.82 -15.41
N PHE A 457 4.74 -12.02 -15.06
CA PHE A 457 4.79 -13.18 -15.96
C PHE A 457 3.40 -13.69 -16.36
N ASN A 458 2.44 -13.62 -15.44
CA ASN A 458 1.21 -14.39 -15.49
C ASN A 458 0.00 -13.60 -16.01
N ALA A 459 -0.90 -14.27 -16.73
CA ALA A 459 -2.20 -13.69 -17.04
C ALA A 459 -3.07 -13.67 -15.77
N PRO A 460 -4.03 -12.74 -15.62
CA PRO A 460 -4.89 -12.65 -14.44
C PRO A 460 -5.69 -13.93 -14.12
N SER A 461 -5.88 -14.82 -15.12
CA SER A 461 -6.57 -16.10 -14.99
C SER A 461 -5.71 -17.21 -14.40
N ASN A 462 -4.39 -17.05 -14.29
CA ASN A 462 -3.49 -18.07 -13.77
C ASN A 462 -3.74 -18.35 -12.28
N THR A 463 -3.55 -19.60 -11.89
CA THR A 463 -3.69 -20.09 -10.51
C THR A 463 -2.54 -21.03 -10.17
N TYR A 464 -2.02 -20.94 -8.94
CA TYR A 464 -0.96 -21.82 -8.43
C TYR A 464 -1.13 -22.07 -6.93
N ALA A 465 -0.51 -23.14 -6.43
CA ALA A 465 -0.60 -23.57 -5.03
C ALA A 465 -0.10 -22.51 -4.01
N ASN A 466 0.83 -21.66 -4.43
CA ASN A 466 1.45 -20.60 -3.65
C ASN A 466 1.01 -19.19 -4.10
N ILE A 467 -0.10 -19.06 -4.83
CA ILE A 467 -0.70 -17.76 -5.18
C ILE A 467 -2.02 -17.58 -4.43
N GLY A 468 -2.07 -16.54 -3.61
CA GLY A 468 -3.25 -16.05 -2.92
C GLY A 468 -3.55 -14.58 -3.22
N SER A 469 -4.28 -13.93 -2.31
CA SER A 469 -4.48 -12.48 -2.29
C SER A 469 -4.85 -12.04 -0.86
N ARG A 470 -5.21 -10.77 -0.69
CA ARG A 470 -5.82 -10.20 0.52
C ARG A 470 -7.25 -9.78 0.26
N LEU A 471 -8.00 -9.51 1.32
CA LEU A 471 -9.30 -8.87 1.24
C LEU A 471 -9.13 -7.37 1.51
N CYS A 472 -9.75 -6.52 0.70
CA CYS A 472 -9.69 -5.08 0.84
C CYS A 472 -11.09 -4.47 0.81
N PHE A 473 -11.28 -3.38 1.56
CA PHE A 473 -12.46 -2.52 1.49
C PHE A 473 -12.03 -1.10 1.15
N ILE A 474 -12.54 -0.59 0.03
CA ILE A 474 -12.27 0.76 -0.48
C ILE A 474 -13.60 1.50 -0.44
N PRO A 475 -13.83 2.37 0.56
CA PRO A 475 -15.08 3.12 0.66
C PRO A 475 -15.30 3.97 -0.59
N THR A 476 -16.50 3.88 -1.17
CA THR A 476 -16.89 4.83 -2.22
C THR A 476 -17.11 6.20 -1.56
N PRO A 477 -16.69 7.32 -2.17
CA PRO A 477 -17.08 8.64 -1.68
C PRO A 477 -18.62 8.73 -1.58
N ALA A 478 -19.11 9.24 -0.45
CA ALA A 478 -20.52 9.51 -0.24
C ALA A 478 -21.03 10.64 -1.16
#